data_AF-I0AY32-F1
#
_entry.id   AF-I0AY32-F1
#
_cell.length_a   1.000
_cell.length_b   1.000
_cell.length_c   1.000
_cell.angle_alpha   90.00
_cell.angle_beta   90.00
_cell.angle_gamma   90.00
#
_symmetry.space_group_name_H-M   'P 1'
#
loop_
_entity.id
_entity.type
_entity.pdbx_description
1 polymer ?
#
loop_
_entity_poly.entity_id
_entity_poly.type
_entity_poly.pdbx_seq_one_letter_code
_entity_poly.pdbx_strand_id
1 'polypeptide(L)'
;PALQDLQATAANCTVLSVQQIGEVFECTFTCGADCRGTSQYPCVQVYVNNSESNSRALLHSDEHQLLTNPKCSYIPPCKRENQKNLENVMNWQQYWKDEIGSQPFTCYFNQYQRPDDV
;
A
#
# COMPACT_ATOMS: atom_id res chain seq x y z
N PRO A 1 -0.47 2.35 10.83
CA PRO A 1 -1.25 2.66 9.60
C PRO A 1 -0.88 4.05 9.09
N ALA A 2 -1.03 4.32 7.79
CA ALA A 2 -0.38 5.44 7.12
C ALA A 2 -0.80 6.84 7.58
N LEU A 3 -2.02 6.99 8.09
CA LEU A 3 -2.57 8.30 8.43
C LEU A 3 -2.58 8.61 9.93
N GLN A 4 -2.05 7.72 10.78
CA GLN A 4 -2.19 7.82 12.23
C GLN A 4 -1.66 9.14 12.84
N ASP A 5 -0.60 9.72 12.26
CA ASP A 5 0.03 10.96 12.73
C ASP A 5 -0.64 12.24 12.18
N LEU A 6 -1.63 12.12 11.29
CA LEU A 6 -2.31 13.23 10.64
C LEU A 6 -3.65 13.60 11.30
N GLN A 7 -3.83 13.41 12.61
CA GLN A 7 -5.16 13.53 13.26
C GLN A 7 -6.23 12.60 12.63
N ALA A 8 -5.80 11.47 12.07
CA ALA A 8 -6.74 10.51 11.51
C ALA A 8 -7.56 9.81 12.59
N THR A 9 -8.81 9.52 12.26
CA THR A 9 -9.72 8.75 13.10
C THR A 9 -9.64 7.28 12.71
N ALA A 10 -9.64 6.40 13.72
CA ALA A 10 -9.78 4.97 13.49
C ALA A 10 -11.17 4.67 12.92
N ALA A 11 -11.21 3.85 11.88
CA ALA A 11 -12.42 3.45 11.17
C ALA A 11 -12.36 1.95 10.84
N ASN A 12 -13.50 1.38 10.43
CA ASN A 12 -13.53 0.02 9.90
C ASN A 12 -13.49 0.07 8.38
N CYS A 13 -12.52 -0.61 7.79
CA CYS A 13 -12.40 -0.77 6.35
C CYS A 13 -12.66 -2.20 5.93
N THR A 14 -13.27 -2.39 4.76
CA THR A 14 -13.41 -3.69 4.09
C THR A 14 -12.84 -3.63 2.69
N VAL A 15 -12.16 -4.69 2.23
CA VAL A 15 -11.59 -4.69 0.88
C VAL A 15 -12.71 -4.74 -0.15
N LEU A 16 -12.68 -3.79 -1.10
CA LEU A 16 -13.56 -3.75 -2.27
C LEU A 16 -12.91 -4.45 -3.45
N SER A 17 -11.63 -4.18 -3.71
CA SER A 17 -10.92 -4.81 -4.83
C SER A 17 -9.40 -4.74 -4.66
N VAL A 18 -8.71 -5.71 -5.25
CA VAL A 18 -7.24 -5.77 -5.30
C VAL A 18 -6.82 -5.92 -6.77
N GLN A 19 -6.10 -4.93 -7.30
CA GLN A 19 -5.84 -4.80 -8.73
C GLN A 19 -4.37 -4.50 -9.02
N GLN A 20 -3.83 -5.07 -10.10
CA GLN A 20 -2.56 -4.64 -10.68
C GLN A 20 -2.84 -3.73 -11.85
N ILE A 21 -2.18 -2.58 -11.89
CA ILE A 21 -2.39 -1.56 -12.94
C ILE A 21 -1.39 -1.69 -14.10
N GLY A 22 -0.51 -2.69 -14.06
CA GLY A 22 0.52 -2.92 -15.09
C GLY A 22 1.69 -1.92 -15.07
N GLU A 23 1.62 -0.89 -14.22
CA GLU A 23 2.72 0.04 -13.99
C GLU A 23 3.80 -0.58 -13.08
N VAL A 24 5.05 -0.24 -13.37
CA VAL A 24 6.22 -0.60 -12.56
C VAL A 24 6.88 0.67 -12.03
N PHE A 25 7.42 0.60 -10.82
CA PHE A 25 8.05 1.72 -10.14
C PHE A 25 9.44 1.33 -9.64
N GLU A 26 10.30 2.33 -9.44
CA GLU A 26 11.64 2.12 -8.90
C GLU A 26 11.61 2.07 -7.36
N CYS A 27 12.42 1.18 -6.81
CA CYS A 27 12.77 1.15 -5.40
C CYS A 27 14.30 1.15 -5.24
N THR A 28 14.79 1.57 -4.08
CA THR A 28 16.23 1.63 -3.81
C THR A 28 16.65 0.54 -2.82
N PHE A 29 17.70 -0.21 -3.14
CA PHE A 29 18.32 -1.18 -2.24
C PHE A 29 19.76 -0.77 -1.91
N THR A 30 20.24 -1.18 -0.74
CA THR A 30 21.63 -0.97 -0.32
C THR A 30 22.52 -2.14 -0.75
N CYS A 31 23.67 -1.86 -1.37
CA CYS A 31 24.61 -2.86 -1.88
C CYS A 31 25.96 -2.90 -1.16
N GLY A 32 26.11 -2.17 -0.06
CA GLY A 32 27.34 -2.06 0.73
C GLY A 32 27.44 -0.70 1.41
N ALA A 33 28.58 -0.39 2.01
CA ALA A 33 28.88 0.95 2.49
C ALA A 33 28.86 1.91 1.29
N ASP A 34 27.95 2.88 1.30
CA ASP A 34 27.77 3.94 0.29
C ASP A 34 27.27 3.51 -1.10
N CYS A 35 26.84 2.26 -1.26
CA CYS A 35 26.26 1.79 -2.52
C CYS A 35 24.72 1.77 -2.43
N ARG A 36 24.07 2.56 -3.30
CA ARG A 36 22.62 2.49 -3.57
C ARG A 36 22.41 2.01 -4.99
N GLY A 37 21.64 0.94 -5.14
CA GLY A 37 21.18 0.47 -6.44
C GLY A 37 19.67 0.69 -6.57
N THR A 38 19.20 0.79 -7.82
CA THR A 38 17.78 0.82 -8.13
C THR A 38 17.33 -0.51 -8.71
N SER A 39 16.12 -0.91 -8.35
CA SER A 39 15.42 -2.07 -8.89
C SER A 39 13.96 -1.69 -9.10
N GLN A 40 13.20 -2.55 -9.76
CA GLN A 40 11.80 -2.30 -10.09
C GLN A 40 10.86 -3.26 -9.34
N TYR A 41 9.65 -2.79 -9.11
CA TYR A 41 8.54 -3.57 -8.56
C TYR A 41 7.22 -3.19 -9.25
N PRO A 42 6.28 -4.13 -9.43
CA PRO A 42 4.96 -3.83 -9.99
C PRO A 42 4.06 -3.15 -8.96
N CYS A 43 3.17 -2.28 -9.44
CA CYS A 43 2.18 -1.62 -8.59
C CYS A 43 0.93 -2.48 -8.37
N VAL A 44 0.49 -2.53 -7.12
CA VAL A 44 -0.81 -3.06 -6.71
C VAL A 44 -1.62 -1.96 -6.02
N GLN A 45 -2.91 -1.91 -6.31
CA GLN A 45 -3.89 -1.05 -5.66
C GLN A 45 -4.90 -1.90 -4.91
N VAL A 46 -5.04 -1.64 -3.62
CA VAL A 46 -6.07 -2.22 -2.76
C VAL A 46 -7.06 -1.10 -2.45
N TYR A 47 -8.26 -1.22 -3.00
CA TYR A 47 -9.34 -0.30 -2.69
C TYR A 47 -10.22 -0.89 -1.61
N VAL A 48 -10.63 -0.04 -0.67
CA VAL A 48 -11.44 -0.42 0.47
C VAL A 48 -12.66 0.49 0.59
N ASN A 49 -13.69 0.01 1.27
CA ASN A 49 -14.82 0.81 1.70
C ASN A 49 -14.58 1.25 3.15
N ASN A 50 -14.54 2.55 3.38
CA ASN A 50 -14.40 3.13 4.71
C ASN A 50 -15.78 3.30 5.36
N SER A 51 -16.00 2.74 6.56
CA SER A 51 -17.28 2.85 7.27
C SER A 51 -17.67 4.29 7.65
N GLU A 52 -16.71 5.17 7.85
CA GLU A 52 -16.97 6.56 8.28
C GLU A 52 -17.51 7.42 7.13
N SER A 53 -16.88 7.34 5.95
CA SER A 53 -17.29 8.10 4.77
C SER A 53 -18.23 7.34 3.84
N ASN A 54 -18.34 6.02 3.99
CA ASN A 54 -18.97 5.09 3.03
C ASN A 54 -18.47 5.30 1.59
N SER A 55 -17.21 5.71 1.45
CA SER A 55 -16.56 5.97 0.18
C SER A 55 -15.46 4.95 -0.09
N ARG A 56 -15.18 4.77 -1.39
CA ARG A 56 -14.01 4.02 -1.86
C ARG A 56 -12.76 4.83 -1.56
N ALA A 57 -11.80 4.24 -0.87
CA ALA A 57 -10.48 4.81 -0.60
C ALA A 57 -9.37 3.84 -1.02
N LEU A 58 -8.18 4.37 -1.33
CA LEU A 58 -6.97 3.60 -1.59
C LEU A 58 -6.28 3.31 -0.26
N LEU A 59 -5.95 2.04 -0.04
CA LEU A 59 -5.23 1.61 1.16
C LEU A 59 -3.74 1.87 1.01
N HIS A 60 -3.11 2.30 2.09
CA HIS A 60 -1.66 2.47 2.22
C HIS A 60 -1.12 1.72 3.44
N SER A 61 -0.02 0.98 3.26
CA SER A 61 0.56 0.19 4.35
C SER A 61 1.01 1.05 5.54
N ASP A 62 1.61 2.20 5.23
CA ASP A 62 2.21 3.13 6.18
C ASP A 62 2.45 4.51 5.52
N GLU A 63 2.82 5.49 6.34
CA GLU A 63 2.95 6.88 5.90
C GLU A 63 4.11 7.04 4.92
N HIS A 64 5.19 6.30 5.15
CA HIS A 64 6.35 6.31 4.27
C HIS A 64 5.98 5.84 2.86
N GLN A 65 5.19 4.78 2.75
CA GLN A 65 4.65 4.27 1.49
C GLN A 65 3.80 5.31 0.78
N LEU A 66 2.84 5.91 1.49
CA LEU A 66 1.95 6.94 0.97
C LEU A 66 2.71 8.17 0.44
N LEU A 67 3.72 8.63 1.18
CA LEU A 67 4.52 9.79 0.78
C LEU A 67 5.47 9.48 -0.39
N THR A 68 5.96 8.24 -0.47
CA THR A 68 6.93 7.83 -1.51
C THR A 68 6.24 7.49 -2.83
N ASN A 69 5.12 6.76 -2.78
CA ASN A 69 4.36 6.39 -3.98
C ASN A 69 2.85 6.33 -3.67
N PRO A 70 2.13 7.46 -3.73
CA PRO A 70 0.70 7.51 -3.43
C PRO A 70 -0.19 6.81 -4.47
N LYS A 71 0.37 6.37 -5.62
CA LYS A 71 -0.41 5.62 -6.62
C LYS A 71 -0.61 4.15 -6.27
N CYS A 72 0.24 3.59 -5.42
CA CYS A 72 0.24 2.18 -5.06
C CYS A 72 -0.10 2.01 -3.58
N SER A 73 -0.50 0.79 -3.21
CA SER A 73 -0.82 0.45 -1.82
C SER A 73 0.36 -0.17 -1.05
N TYR A 74 1.42 -0.54 -1.75
CA TYR A 74 2.57 -1.23 -1.17
C TYR A 74 3.84 -0.93 -1.95
N ILE A 75 4.94 -0.72 -1.20
CA ILE A 75 6.30 -0.71 -1.72
C ILE A 75 7.03 -1.87 -1.02
N PRO A 76 7.53 -2.88 -1.75
CA PRO A 76 8.23 -3.99 -1.12
C PRO A 76 9.58 -3.56 -0.55
N PRO A 77 10.11 -4.26 0.46
CA PRO A 77 11.51 -4.13 0.86
C PRO A 77 12.42 -4.40 -0.34
N CYS A 78 12.98 -3.33 -0.90
CA CYS A 78 13.64 -3.40 -2.20
C CYS A 78 14.80 -4.39 -2.20
N LYS A 79 14.75 -5.37 -3.12
CA LYS A 79 15.81 -6.32 -3.40
C LYS A 79 16.46 -5.98 -4.73
N ARG A 80 17.73 -6.39 -4.87
CA ARG A 80 18.49 -6.26 -6.11
C ARG A 80 17.77 -6.93 -7.28
N GLU A 81 17.22 -8.13 -7.06
CA GLU A 81 16.54 -8.87 -8.11
C GLU A 81 15.06 -8.47 -8.23
N ASN A 82 14.66 -7.97 -9.41
CA ASN A 82 13.26 -7.62 -9.71
C ASN A 82 12.30 -8.79 -9.48
N GLN A 83 12.75 -10.02 -9.71
CA GLN A 83 11.96 -11.23 -9.46
C GLN A 83 11.55 -11.36 -7.98
N LYS A 84 12.46 -11.06 -7.05
CA LYS A 84 12.13 -11.07 -5.61
C LYS A 84 11.17 -9.95 -5.26
N ASN A 85 11.31 -8.78 -5.89
CA ASN A 85 10.37 -7.66 -5.68
C ASN A 85 8.96 -8.02 -6.17
N LEU A 86 8.86 -8.64 -7.34
CA LEU A 86 7.61 -9.19 -7.88
C LEU A 86 7.00 -10.21 -6.90
N GLU A 87 7.77 -11.18 -6.43
CA GLU A 87 7.29 -12.19 -5.47
C GLU A 87 6.77 -11.56 -4.18
N ASN A 88 7.45 -10.55 -3.64
CA ASN A 88 6.98 -9.82 -2.45
C ASN A 88 5.63 -9.13 -2.72
N VAL A 89 5.48 -8.46 -3.85
CA VAL A 89 4.21 -7.82 -4.23
C VAL A 89 3.11 -8.85 -4.43
N MET A 90 3.40 -9.98 -5.07
CA MET A 90 2.42 -11.05 -5.31
C MET A 90 1.96 -11.71 -4.00
N ASN A 91 2.88 -11.98 -3.08
CA ASN A 91 2.55 -12.55 -1.77
C ASN A 91 1.70 -11.58 -0.94
N TRP A 92 2.06 -10.29 -0.93
CA TRP A 92 1.30 -9.26 -0.24
C TRP A 92 -0.10 -9.08 -0.86
N GLN A 93 -0.19 -9.09 -2.19
CA GLN A 93 -1.46 -9.07 -2.91
C GLN A 93 -2.35 -10.27 -2.55
N GLN A 94 -1.77 -11.47 -2.48
CA GLN A 94 -2.52 -12.68 -2.16
C GLN A 94 -3.09 -12.63 -0.75
N TYR A 95 -2.33 -12.11 0.22
CA TYR A 95 -2.81 -11.88 1.59
C TYR A 95 -4.07 -10.99 1.63
N TRP A 96 -4.09 -9.89 0.89
CA TRP A 96 -5.26 -9.01 0.83
C TRP A 96 -6.46 -9.65 0.13
N LYS A 97 -6.23 -10.54 -0.84
CA LYS A 97 -7.28 -11.26 -1.54
C LYS A 97 -7.89 -12.38 -0.70
N ASP A 98 -7.05 -13.19 -0.06
CA ASP A 98 -7.46 -14.47 0.52
C ASP A 98 -7.69 -14.38 2.04
N GLU A 99 -6.74 -13.76 2.76
CA GLU A 99 -6.74 -13.77 4.22
C GLU A 99 -7.64 -12.67 4.79
N ILE A 100 -7.47 -11.44 4.29
CA ILE A 100 -8.37 -10.33 4.65
C ILE A 100 -9.70 -10.49 3.94
N GLY A 101 -9.68 -10.57 2.60
CA GLY A 101 -10.88 -10.72 1.78
C GLY A 101 -11.97 -9.72 2.18
N SER A 102 -13.13 -10.21 2.60
CA SER A 102 -14.26 -9.35 3.03
C SER A 102 -14.29 -9.04 4.53
N GLN A 103 -13.29 -9.47 5.31
CA GLN A 103 -13.27 -9.22 6.75
C GLN A 103 -12.98 -7.73 7.04
N PRO A 104 -13.74 -7.09 7.94
CA PRO A 104 -13.46 -5.73 8.35
C PRO A 104 -12.18 -5.68 9.19
N PHE A 105 -11.39 -4.61 8.99
CA PHE A 105 -10.17 -4.35 9.74
C PHE A 105 -10.08 -2.87 10.13
N THR A 106 -9.30 -2.58 11.17
CA THR A 106 -9.07 -1.19 11.60
C THR A 106 -8.15 -0.48 10.61
N CYS A 107 -8.64 0.62 10.05
CA CYS A 107 -7.90 1.56 9.21
C CYS A 107 -7.94 2.96 9.83
N TYR A 108 -7.19 3.91 9.26
CA TYR A 108 -7.12 5.27 9.78
C TYR A 108 -7.42 6.23 8.64
N PHE A 109 -8.33 7.16 8.86
CA PHE A 109 -8.86 8.03 7.81
C PHE A 109 -8.83 9.49 8.24
N ASN A 110 -8.47 10.39 7.33
CA ASN A 110 -8.62 11.83 7.54
C ASN A 110 -9.31 12.50 6.33
N GLN A 111 -10.61 12.78 6.47
CA GLN A 111 -11.42 13.45 5.45
C GLN A 111 -10.93 14.85 5.04
N TYR A 112 -10.23 15.57 5.92
CA TYR A 112 -9.85 16.97 5.68
C TYR A 112 -8.54 17.10 4.90
N GLN A 113 -7.67 16.09 4.97
CA GLN A 113 -6.36 16.11 4.32
C GLN A 113 -6.27 15.13 3.16
N ARG A 114 -6.78 13.90 3.35
CA ARG A 114 -6.67 12.79 2.40
C ARG A 114 -7.95 11.96 2.38
N PRO A 115 -9.05 12.51 1.81
CA PRO A 115 -10.36 11.85 1.79
C PRO A 115 -10.41 10.59 0.91
N ASP A 116 -9.40 10.37 0.08
CA ASP A 116 -9.33 9.24 -0.86
C ASP A 116 -8.32 8.15 -0.42
N ASP A 117 -7.64 8.34 0.72
CA ASP A 117 -6.59 7.44 1.23
C ASP A 117 -6.93 6.91 2.64
N VAL A 118 -6.50 5.68 2.99
CA VAL A 118 -6.58 5.09 4.35
C VAL A 118 -5.38 4.25 4.74
#